data_AF-A0A2X1LL26-F1
#
_entry.id   AF-A0A2X1LL26-F1
#
_cell.length_a   1.000
_cell.length_b   1.000
_cell.length_c   1.000
_cell.angle_alpha   90.00
_cell.angle_beta   90.00
_cell.angle_gamma   90.00
#
_symmetry.space_group_name_H-M   'P 1'
#
loop_
_entity.id
_entity.type
_entity.pdbx_description
1 polymer ?
#
loop_
_entity_poly.entity_id
_entity_poly.type
_entity_poly.pdbx_seq_one_letter_code
_entity_poly.pdbx_strand_id
1 'polypeptide(L)'
;MHAQFGDIKLTLLQTWSEDDFRRVQENLIGHLVTQKRLKLPPTLFIATLEEELEVISVCNLSGEVCKETLGTRKRTHLASNIAEFLNQLKPLL
;
A
#
# COMPACT_ATOMS: atom_id res chain seq x y z
N MET A 1 -4.98 8.99 -7.08
CA MET A 1 -5.18 10.36 -6.54
C MET A 1 -3.93 10.77 -5.80
N HIS A 2 -3.39 11.96 -6.05
CA HIS A 2 -2.20 12.43 -5.30
C HIS A 2 -2.63 12.96 -3.93
N ALA A 3 -1.91 12.56 -2.90
CA ALA A 3 -2.19 12.93 -1.52
C ALA A 3 -0.90 13.02 -0.70
N GLN A 4 -1.05 13.47 0.54
CA GLN A 4 0.02 13.60 1.50
C GLN A 4 -0.44 13.11 2.89
N PHE A 5 0.37 12.27 3.53
CA PHE A 5 0.20 11.80 4.90
C PHE A 5 1.37 12.33 5.76
N GLY A 6 1.13 13.30 6.62
CA GLY A 6 2.21 14.04 7.28
C GLY A 6 3.11 14.72 6.23
N ASP A 7 4.38 14.33 6.14
CA ASP A 7 5.32 14.79 5.11
C ASP A 7 5.48 13.81 3.94
N ILE A 8 4.77 12.69 3.95
CA ILE A 8 4.89 11.63 2.95
C ILE A 8 3.95 11.94 1.78
N LYS A 9 4.52 12.28 0.62
CA LYS A 9 3.78 12.39 -0.65
C LYS A 9 3.54 11.00 -1.22
N LEU A 10 2.33 10.76 -1.72
CA LEU A 10 1.91 9.45 -2.21
C LEU A 10 0.87 9.57 -3.33
N THR A 11 0.74 8.50 -4.11
CA THR A 11 -0.38 8.33 -5.03
C THR A 11 -1.27 7.21 -4.52
N LEU A 12 -2.46 7.56 -4.02
CA LEU A 12 -3.47 6.60 -3.61
C LEU A 12 -4.04 5.90 -4.83
N LEU A 13 -3.91 4.56 -4.86
CA LEU A 13 -4.36 3.72 -5.95
C LEU A 13 -5.87 3.53 -5.88
N GLN A 14 -6.51 3.52 -7.04
CA GLN A 14 -7.95 3.32 -7.19
C GLN A 14 -8.19 2.39 -8.38
N THR A 15 -9.33 1.70 -8.36
CA THR A 15 -9.81 0.94 -9.51
C THR A 15 -10.43 1.88 -10.54
N TRP A 16 -9.93 1.84 -11.78
CA TRP A 16 -10.40 2.72 -12.85
C TRP A 16 -11.62 2.18 -13.60
N SER A 17 -11.69 0.86 -13.80
CA SER A 17 -12.74 0.16 -14.53
C SER A 17 -12.80 -1.30 -14.13
N GLU A 18 -13.76 -2.08 -14.65
CA GLU A 18 -13.84 -3.53 -14.39
C GLU A 18 -12.61 -4.29 -14.92
N ASP A 19 -12.13 -3.92 -16.11
CA ASP A 19 -10.91 -4.49 -16.68
C ASP A 19 -9.67 -4.14 -15.84
N ASP A 20 -9.63 -2.93 -15.29
CA ASP A 20 -8.57 -2.51 -14.39
C ASP A 20 -8.66 -3.21 -13.03
N PHE A 21 -9.88 -3.47 -12.54
CA PHE A 21 -10.09 -4.23 -11.31
C PHE A 21 -9.49 -5.64 -11.38
N ARG A 22 -9.59 -6.30 -12.53
CA ARG A 22 -8.91 -7.58 -12.77
C ARG A 22 -7.39 -7.44 -12.69
N ARG A 23 -6.82 -6.41 -13.31
CA ARG A 23 -5.37 -6.14 -13.25
C ARG A 23 -4.89 -5.82 -11.83
N VAL A 24 -5.67 -5.06 -11.06
CA VAL A 24 -5.38 -4.78 -9.65
C VAL A 24 -5.30 -6.08 -8.85
N GLN A 25 -6.25 -7.00 -9.05
CA GLN A 25 -6.21 -8.32 -8.40
C GLN A 25 -5.00 -9.14 -8.83
N GLU A 26 -4.67 -9.19 -10.13
CA GLU A 26 -3.48 -9.87 -10.66
C GLU A 26 -2.19 -9.34 -9.98
N ASN A 27 -2.07 -8.01 -9.84
CA ASN A 27 -0.93 -7.37 -9.17
C ASN A 27 -0.87 -7.70 -7.67
N LEU A 28 -2.00 -7.69 -6.96
CA LEU A 28 -2.08 -8.05 -5.55
C LEU A 28 -1.73 -9.53 -5.32
N ILE A 29 -2.16 -10.43 -6.21
CA ILE A 29 -1.77 -11.84 -6.18
C ILE A 29 -0.26 -11.98 -6.34
N GLY A 30 0.33 -11.31 -7.34
CA GLY A 30 1.78 -11.31 -7.57
C GLY A 30 2.57 -10.82 -6.35
N HIS A 31 2.07 -9.78 -5.68
CA HIS A 31 2.66 -9.26 -4.44
C HIS A 31 2.64 -10.31 -3.33
N LEU A 32 1.47 -10.90 -3.04
CA LEU A 32 1.32 -11.93 -2.00
C LEU A 32 2.16 -13.18 -2.29
N VAL A 33 2.24 -13.62 -3.55
CA VAL A 33 3.09 -14.76 -3.96
C VAL A 33 4.56 -14.47 -3.68
N THR A 34 5.03 -13.27 -4.03
CA THR A 34 6.41 -12.84 -3.76
C THR A 34 6.71 -12.80 -2.26
N GLN A 35 5.81 -12.21 -1.48
CA GLN A 35 5.94 -12.16 -0.01
C GLN A 35 5.95 -13.55 0.61
N LYS A 36 5.09 -14.45 0.14
CA LYS A 36 5.05 -15.84 0.59
C LYS A 36 6.37 -16.56 0.29
N ARG A 37 6.91 -16.41 -0.92
CA ARG A 37 8.20 -16.99 -1.34
C ARG A 37 9.35 -16.52 -0.45
N LEU A 38 9.35 -15.24 -0.06
CA LEU A 38 10.36 -14.63 0.79
C LEU A 38 10.08 -14.77 2.30
N LYS A 39 9.01 -15.48 2.68
CA LYS A 39 8.55 -15.64 4.07
C LYS A 39 8.36 -14.29 4.78
N LEU A 40 7.82 -13.30 4.08
CA LEU A 40 7.48 -11.99 4.60
C LEU A 40 6.03 -11.97 5.12
N PRO A 41 5.68 -11.12 6.10
CA PRO A 41 4.29 -10.98 6.53
C PRO A 41 3.42 -10.43 5.38
N PRO A 42 2.21 -10.95 5.15
CA PRO A 42 1.39 -10.55 4.01
C PRO A 42 0.83 -9.13 4.16
N THR A 43 0.79 -8.40 3.05
CA THR A 43 0.18 -7.06 2.95
C THR A 43 -0.50 -6.88 1.60
N LEU A 44 -1.39 -5.89 1.53
CA LEU A 44 -2.04 -5.45 0.30
C LEU A 44 -1.69 -3.98 0.07
N PHE A 45 -0.96 -3.67 -1.00
CA PHE A 45 -0.55 -2.29 -1.29
C PHE A 45 -1.75 -1.44 -1.74
N ILE A 46 -1.78 -0.19 -1.29
CA ILE A 46 -2.88 0.76 -1.53
C ILE A 46 -2.39 2.12 -2.05
N ALA A 47 -1.10 2.44 -1.92
CA ALA A 47 -0.51 3.64 -2.50
C ALA A 47 0.95 3.43 -2.90
N THR A 48 1.38 4.16 -3.92
CA THR A 48 2.77 4.23 -4.35
C THR A 48 3.44 5.49 -3.83
N LEU A 49 4.75 5.41 -3.65
CA LEU A 49 5.62 6.55 -3.33
C LEU A 49 6.48 6.90 -4.55
N GLU A 50 7.30 7.93 -4.43
CA GLU A 50 8.25 8.34 -5.47
C GLU A 50 9.39 7.32 -5.59
N GLU A 51 9.78 6.70 -4.48
CA GLU A 51 10.72 5.59 -4.46
C GLU A 51 10.07 4.32 -5.01
N GLU A 52 10.62 3.78 -6.11
CA GLU A 52 10.07 2.64 -6.85
C GLU A 52 9.83 1.38 -6.01
N LEU A 53 10.69 1.15 -5.01
CA LEU A 53 10.61 -0.03 -4.13
C LEU A 53 9.87 0.22 -2.82
N GLU A 54 9.36 1.43 -2.56
CA GLU A 54 8.58 1.72 -1.37
C GLU A 54 7.10 1.94 -1.69
N VAL A 55 6.24 1.28 -0.92
CA VAL A 55 4.79 1.36 -1.06
C VAL A 55 4.14 1.51 0.30
N ILE A 56 2.91 2.02 0.31
CA ILE A 56 2.05 2.00 1.49
C ILE A 56 1.02 0.90 1.32
N SER A 57 0.90 0.07 2.34
CA SER A 57 0.10 -1.15 2.32
C SER A 57 -0.66 -1.36 3.62
N VAL A 58 -1.72 -2.16 3.55
CA VAL A 58 -2.41 -2.68 4.73
C VAL A 58 -1.77 -4.00 5.13
N CYS A 59 -1.38 -4.13 6.40
CA CYS A 59 -0.92 -5.40 6.97
C CYS A 59 -2.10 -6.34 7.12
N ASN A 60 -2.06 -7.49 6.44
CA ASN A 60 -3.20 -8.42 6.41
C ASN A 60 -3.37 -9.22 7.72
N LEU A 61 -2.48 -9.03 8.70
CA LEU A 61 -2.56 -9.66 10.02
C LEU A 61 -3.26 -8.78 11.06
N SER A 62 -2.95 -7.48 11.05
CA SER A 62 -3.41 -6.51 12.05
C SER A 62 -4.44 -5.52 11.52
N GLY A 63 -4.47 -5.29 10.20
CA GLY A 63 -5.24 -4.22 9.58
C GLY A 63 -4.56 -2.84 9.62
N GLU A 64 -3.37 -2.73 10.23
CA GLU A 64 -2.62 -1.48 10.28
C GLU A 64 -2.16 -1.04 8.88
N VAL A 65 -2.06 0.26 8.66
CA VAL A 65 -1.45 0.82 7.46
C VAL A 65 0.03 1.05 7.73
N CYS A 66 0.89 0.53 6.86
CA CYS A 66 2.33 0.61 6.99
C CYS A 66 3.01 1.02 5.68
N LYS A 67 4.11 1.77 5.79
CA LYS A 67 5.09 1.94 4.71
C LYS A 67 6.01 0.73 4.70
N GLU A 68 6.15 0.07 3.55
CA GLU A 68 7.03 -1.09 3.38
C GLU A 68 8.00 -0.92 2.21
N THR A 69 9.18 -1.55 2.32
CA THR A 69 10.12 -1.70 1.21
C THR A 69 9.95 -3.11 0.62
N LEU A 70 9.56 -3.19 -0.65
CA LEU A 70 9.25 -4.44 -1.36
C LEU A 70 10.41 -5.44 -1.26
N GLY A 71 10.08 -6.70 -1.01
CA GLY A 71 11.06 -7.79 -0.88
C GLY A 71 11.81 -7.83 0.46
N THR A 72 11.51 -6.94 1.41
CA THR A 72 12.18 -6.89 2.72
C THR A 72 11.20 -7.00 3.90
N ARG A 73 11.73 -7.13 5.12
CA ARG A 73 10.93 -7.05 6.37
C ARG A 73 10.80 -5.61 6.92
N LYS A 74 11.37 -4.61 6.25
CA LYS A 74 11.37 -3.21 6.71
C LYS A 74 9.95 -2.65 6.58
N ARG A 75 9.34 -2.33 7.73
CA ARG A 75 8.00 -1.74 7.84
C ARG A 75 7.98 -0.62 8.85
N THR A 76 7.26 0.44 8.53
CA THR A 76 7.01 1.56 9.43
C THR A 76 5.51 1.74 9.55
N HIS A 77 4.99 1.67 10.77
CA HIS A 77 3.57 1.93 11.05
C HIS A 77 3.22 3.37 10.67
N LEU A 78 2.08 3.56 10.02
CA LEU A 78 1.54 4.89 9.66
C LEU A 78 0.22 5.17 10.38
N ALA A 79 -0.71 4.22 10.39
CA ALA A 79 -2.03 4.39 11.00
C ALA A 79 -2.59 3.04 11.46
N SER A 80 -3.46 3.06 12.47
CA SER A 80 -3.97 1.84 13.11
C SER A 80 -4.90 1.04 12.21
N ASN A 81 -5.54 1.69 11.24
CA ASN A 81 -6.42 1.08 10.25
C ASN A 81 -6.59 1.98 9.01
N ILE A 82 -7.22 1.42 7.96
CA ILE A 82 -7.42 2.13 6.69
C ILE A 82 -8.30 3.38 6.83
N ALA A 83 -9.32 3.36 7.70
CA ALA A 83 -10.21 4.50 7.87
C ALA A 83 -9.47 5.68 8.51
N GLU A 84 -8.66 5.41 9.54
CA GLU A 84 -7.78 6.40 10.16
C GLU A 84 -6.81 7.00 9.15
N PHE A 85 -6.16 6.15 8.33
CA PHE A 85 -5.25 6.62 7.28
C PHE A 85 -5.93 7.56 6.29
N LEU A 86 -7.08 7.16 5.74
CA LEU A 86 -7.83 7.96 4.77
C LEU A 86 -8.30 9.30 5.35
N ASN A 87 -8.74 9.32 6.62
CA ASN A 87 -9.17 10.54 7.31
C ASN A 87 -8.03 11.55 7.53
N GLN A 88 -6.79 11.10 7.54
CA GLN A 88 -5.61 11.95 7.72
C GLN A 88 -4.98 12.42 6.40
N LEU A 89 -5.39 11.86 5.26
CA LEU A 89 -4.85 12.25 3.97
C LEU A 89 -5.24 13.68 3.61
N LYS A 90 -4.25 14.45 3.17
CA LYS A 90 -4.45 15.77 2.56
C LYS A 90 -4.31 15.64 1.05
N PRO A 91 -5.22 16.22 0.24
CA PRO A 91 -5.02 16.29 -1.21
C PRO A 91 -3.71 16.97 -1.58
N LEU A 92 -3.02 16.47 -2.60
CA LEU A 92 -1.82 17.07 -3.18
C LEU A 92 -2.15 17.45 -4.63
N LEU A 93 -1.97 18.73 -4.98
CA LEU A 93 -2.21 19.27 -6.33
C LEU A 93 -0.92 19.35 -7.13
#